data_AF-A0A932D205-F1
#
_entry.id   AF-A0A932D205-F1
#
_cell.length_a   1.000
_cell.length_b   1.000
_cell.length_c   1.000
_cell.angle_alpha   90.00
_cell.angle_beta   90.00
_cell.angle_gamma   90.00
#
_symmetry.space_group_name_H-M   'P 1'
#
loop_
_entity.id
_entity.type
_entity.pdbx_description
1 polymer ?
#
loop_
_entity_poly.entity_id
_entity_poly.type
_entity_poly.pdbx_seq_one_letter_code
_entity_poly.pdbx_strand_id
1 'polypeptide(L)'
;MSSDRGARRAFALTWIAYASYYLCRKGVAVSKARLVTELGIAEPALAAIDTAYLVAYAFGQFASGLGVQRFGGRKMIAIGMIGSALCCAAFGASTAAWALVAAFAVNGLFQSTGWPAGTQVMAAWYGRRDRGTAMGLWATCYQVGGFAATALATALLASFGWRSAFFVPAVWVAIWGLVVLLALEERPPSAASEPAVADGDHDRATLRVVLSNPKVWVVGFAHCCLKIVLYGLIFWLPYYLHTAVGYDVATSGYLSVSLEVGGILGTIVSGVLSDRAGGRHRSGVAAIMMLLLGFALVGYGLVDSRSAVVQALCIAGLGFLLFGPESLVAGAAAQDLGGARDASMSVGAVNGIGSLGGIVQGWLTLGLRDAFGWTGVFYGFFVLAVTGALALLVAWKGWRGPLARSSVSPS
;
A
#
# COMPACT_ATOMS: atom_id res chain seq x y z
N MET A 1 -18.59 26.95 -14.83
CA MET A 1 -19.25 25.66 -15.17
C MET A 1 -18.37 24.69 -15.95
N SER A 2 -17.57 25.12 -16.94
CA SER A 2 -16.65 24.23 -17.69
C SER A 2 -15.53 23.63 -16.83
N SER A 3 -14.91 24.43 -15.95
CA SER A 3 -13.82 24.00 -15.05
C SER A 3 -14.26 22.93 -14.04
N ASP A 4 -15.44 23.06 -13.44
CA ASP A 4 -15.99 22.08 -12.48
C ASP A 4 -16.32 20.73 -13.16
N ARG A 5 -16.81 20.75 -14.40
CA ARG A 5 -17.04 19.53 -15.18
C ARG A 5 -15.72 18.82 -15.54
N GLY A 6 -14.68 19.57 -15.88
CA GLY A 6 -13.33 19.04 -16.13
C GLY A 6 -12.72 18.40 -14.88
N ALA A 7 -12.80 19.08 -13.74
CA ALA A 7 -12.29 18.58 -12.47
C ALA A 7 -12.95 17.25 -12.06
N ARG A 8 -14.29 17.16 -12.15
CA ARG A 8 -15.02 15.91 -11.86
C ARG A 8 -14.67 14.77 -12.83
N ARG A 9 -14.43 15.08 -14.10
CA ARG A 9 -13.98 14.08 -15.09
C ARG A 9 -12.58 13.58 -14.75
N ALA A 10 -11.64 14.48 -14.47
CA ALA A 10 -10.27 14.11 -14.07
C ALA A 10 -10.28 13.27 -12.78
N PHE A 11 -11.10 13.66 -11.79
CA PHE A 11 -11.32 12.88 -10.58
C PHE A 11 -11.80 11.46 -10.91
N ALA A 12 -12.91 11.32 -11.65
CA ALA A 12 -13.48 10.00 -11.93
C ALA A 12 -12.52 9.11 -12.74
N LEU A 13 -11.89 9.65 -13.78
CA LEU A 13 -10.95 8.91 -14.62
C LEU A 13 -9.74 8.40 -13.83
N THR A 14 -9.13 9.27 -13.02
CA THR A 14 -7.95 8.90 -12.23
C THR A 14 -8.31 8.00 -11.05
N TRP A 15 -9.49 8.17 -10.45
CA TRP A 15 -10.00 7.30 -9.39
C TRP A 15 -10.21 5.88 -9.91
N ILE A 16 -10.93 5.72 -11.02
CA ILE A 16 -11.17 4.41 -11.64
C ILE A 16 -9.84 3.81 -12.12
N ALA A 17 -8.93 4.62 -12.66
CA ALA A 17 -7.61 4.16 -13.07
C ALA A 17 -6.84 3.57 -11.89
N TYR A 18 -6.70 4.32 -10.78
CA TYR A 18 -5.95 3.84 -9.63
C TYR A 18 -6.61 2.64 -8.93
N ALA A 19 -7.95 2.63 -8.85
CA ALA A 19 -8.67 1.43 -8.40
C ALA A 19 -8.38 0.22 -9.31
N SER A 20 -8.32 0.42 -10.62
CA SER A 20 -8.07 -0.65 -11.60
C SER A 20 -6.64 -1.20 -11.55
N TYR A 21 -5.63 -0.41 -11.15
CA TYR A 21 -4.27 -0.91 -10.93
C TYR A 21 -4.25 -2.09 -9.92
N TYR A 22 -5.15 -2.09 -8.93
CA TYR A 22 -5.22 -3.19 -7.96
C TYR A 22 -5.63 -4.53 -8.59
N LEU A 23 -6.39 -4.52 -9.70
CA LEU A 23 -6.76 -5.74 -10.42
C LEU A 23 -5.52 -6.50 -10.92
N CYS A 24 -4.48 -5.78 -11.35
CA CYS A 24 -3.19 -6.37 -11.75
C CYS A 24 -2.20 -6.59 -10.59
N ARG A 25 -2.63 -6.37 -9.33
CA ARG A 25 -1.79 -6.54 -8.13
C ARG A 25 -2.24 -7.73 -7.28
N LYS A 26 -3.55 -7.88 -7.05
CA LYS A 26 -4.10 -8.83 -6.06
C LYS A 26 -4.18 -10.29 -6.54
N GLY A 27 -4.17 -10.53 -7.86
CA GLY A 27 -4.34 -11.87 -8.43
C GLY A 27 -3.32 -12.91 -7.93
N VAL A 28 -2.07 -12.51 -7.67
CA VAL A 28 -1.02 -13.44 -7.19
C VAL A 28 -1.36 -14.01 -5.83
N ALA A 29 -1.74 -13.18 -4.85
CA ALA A 29 -2.01 -13.63 -3.48
C ALA A 29 -3.10 -14.72 -3.44
N VAL A 30 -4.16 -14.57 -4.24
CA VAL A 30 -5.28 -15.53 -4.34
C VAL A 30 -4.87 -16.80 -5.10
N SER A 31 -3.93 -16.70 -6.04
CA SER A 31 -3.54 -17.80 -6.92
C SER A 31 -2.35 -18.62 -6.42
N LYS A 32 -1.63 -18.18 -5.38
CA LYS A 32 -0.42 -18.85 -4.85
C LYS A 32 -0.61 -20.35 -4.65
N ALA A 33 -1.72 -20.77 -4.04
CA ALA A 33 -2.03 -22.18 -3.83
C ALA A 33 -2.06 -22.97 -5.14
N ARG A 34 -2.71 -22.43 -6.18
CA ARG A 34 -2.80 -23.06 -7.50
C ARG A 34 -1.46 -23.11 -8.23
N LEU A 35 -0.61 -22.11 -8.05
CA LEU A 35 0.75 -22.13 -8.63
C LEU A 35 1.57 -23.30 -8.05
N VAL A 36 1.42 -23.61 -6.76
CA VAL A 36 2.09 -24.76 -6.15
C VAL A 36 1.46 -26.07 -6.64
N THR A 37 0.14 -26.20 -6.53
CA THR A 37 -0.53 -27.50 -6.78
C THR A 37 -0.64 -27.87 -8.25
N GLU A 38 -0.81 -26.90 -9.16
CA GLU A 38 -1.02 -27.17 -10.59
C GLU A 38 0.23 -27.01 -11.45
N LEU A 39 1.16 -26.14 -11.06
CA LEU A 39 2.41 -25.91 -11.81
C LEU A 39 3.65 -26.49 -11.13
N GLY A 40 3.54 -27.01 -9.91
CA GLY A 40 4.69 -27.50 -9.15
C GLY A 40 5.69 -26.42 -8.79
N ILE A 41 5.26 -25.15 -8.71
CA ILE A 41 6.14 -24.03 -8.38
C ILE A 41 6.58 -24.16 -6.92
N ALA A 42 7.88 -24.16 -6.70
CA ALA A 42 8.45 -24.17 -5.36
C ALA A 42 8.06 -22.90 -4.59
N GLU A 43 7.72 -23.03 -3.31
CA GLU A 43 7.26 -21.93 -2.47
C GLU A 43 8.26 -20.75 -2.34
N PRO A 44 9.60 -20.96 -2.35
CA PRO A 44 10.57 -19.88 -2.46
C PRO A 44 10.37 -18.96 -3.68
N ALA A 45 9.87 -19.50 -4.80
CA ALA A 45 9.56 -18.68 -5.97
C ALA A 45 8.35 -17.76 -5.72
N LEU A 46 7.39 -18.14 -4.87
CA LEU A 46 6.28 -17.27 -4.47
C LEU A 46 6.78 -16.06 -3.69
N ALA A 47 7.72 -16.27 -2.76
CA ALA A 47 8.39 -15.18 -2.05
C ALA A 47 9.20 -14.30 -3.01
N ALA A 48 9.90 -14.90 -3.99
CA ALA A 48 10.63 -14.17 -5.01
C ALA A 48 9.72 -13.28 -5.88
N ILE A 49 8.51 -13.75 -6.25
CA ILE A 49 7.52 -12.95 -7.00
C ILE A 49 7.15 -11.68 -6.21
N ASP A 50 6.78 -11.83 -4.94
CA ASP A 50 6.38 -10.71 -4.08
C ASP A 50 7.54 -9.72 -3.86
N THR A 51 8.73 -10.24 -3.53
CA THR A 51 9.91 -9.42 -3.28
C THR A 51 10.34 -8.69 -4.55
N ALA A 52 10.43 -9.37 -5.69
CA ALA A 52 10.83 -8.73 -6.95
C ALA A 52 9.83 -7.64 -7.38
N TYR A 53 8.53 -7.89 -7.20
CA TYR A 53 7.50 -6.88 -7.40
C TYR A 53 7.70 -5.65 -6.52
N LEU A 54 7.92 -5.83 -5.21
CA LEU A 54 8.04 -4.73 -4.26
C LEU A 54 9.35 -3.94 -4.43
N VAL A 55 10.46 -4.62 -4.74
CA VAL A 55 11.74 -3.96 -5.08
C VAL A 55 11.55 -3.09 -6.31
N ALA A 56 11.03 -3.67 -7.39
CA ALA A 56 10.78 -2.95 -8.63
C ALA A 56 9.80 -1.79 -8.44
N TYR A 57 8.72 -2.00 -7.67
CA TYR A 57 7.77 -0.94 -7.33
C TYR A 57 8.44 0.21 -6.58
N ALA A 58 9.29 -0.09 -5.58
CA ALA A 58 9.97 0.93 -4.80
C ALA A 58 10.90 1.80 -5.67
N PHE A 59 11.73 1.18 -6.52
CA PHE A 59 12.57 1.91 -7.48
C PHE A 59 11.73 2.68 -8.51
N GLY A 60 10.66 2.05 -9.00
CA GLY A 60 9.74 2.64 -9.95
C GLY A 60 9.04 3.89 -9.42
N GLN A 61 8.76 3.99 -8.10
CA GLN A 61 8.14 5.19 -7.53
C GLN A 61 9.05 6.42 -7.66
N PHE A 62 10.35 6.26 -7.47
CA PHE A 62 11.31 7.36 -7.69
C PHE A 62 11.41 7.72 -9.18
N ALA A 63 11.55 6.71 -10.05
CA ALA A 63 11.67 6.92 -11.49
C ALA A 63 10.40 7.55 -12.09
N SER A 64 9.22 7.12 -11.65
CA SER A 64 7.93 7.63 -12.12
C SER A 64 7.69 9.07 -11.67
N GLY A 65 8.14 9.47 -10.47
CA GLY A 65 8.10 10.87 -10.05
C GLY A 65 8.83 11.80 -11.04
N LEU A 66 10.00 11.39 -11.53
CA LEU A 66 10.75 12.11 -12.57
C LEU A 66 10.05 12.01 -13.94
N GLY A 67 9.54 10.83 -14.28
CA GLY A 67 8.82 10.58 -15.52
C GLY A 67 7.56 11.44 -15.67
N VAL A 68 6.84 11.66 -14.58
CA VAL A 68 5.65 12.52 -14.53
C VAL A 68 5.99 13.97 -14.88
N GLN A 69 7.16 14.47 -14.47
CA GLN A 69 7.61 15.83 -14.84
C GLN A 69 7.91 15.96 -16.34
N ARG A 70 8.42 14.89 -16.96
CA ARG A 70 8.82 14.88 -18.39
C ARG A 70 7.67 14.56 -19.34
N PHE A 71 6.84 13.59 -19.00
CA PHE A 71 5.83 13.02 -19.89
C PHE A 71 4.40 13.44 -19.57
N GLY A 72 4.17 14.05 -18.40
CA GLY A 72 2.85 14.40 -17.91
C GLY A 72 2.14 13.23 -17.24
N GLY A 73 1.15 13.55 -16.39
CA GLY A 73 0.42 12.55 -15.61
C GLY A 73 -0.40 11.58 -16.46
N ARG A 74 -0.98 12.04 -17.58
CA ARG A 74 -1.83 11.23 -18.46
C ARG A 74 -1.05 10.10 -19.11
N LYS A 75 0.09 10.44 -19.74
CA LYS A 75 0.93 9.43 -20.40
C LYS A 75 1.49 8.45 -19.36
N MET A 76 1.90 8.95 -18.19
CA MET A 76 2.47 8.11 -17.16
C MET A 76 1.46 7.08 -16.62
N ILE A 77 0.21 7.50 -16.35
CA ILE A 77 -0.86 6.56 -15.97
C ILE A 77 -1.11 5.54 -17.08
N ALA A 78 -1.25 5.98 -18.33
CA ALA A 78 -1.52 5.07 -19.44
C ALA A 78 -0.40 4.04 -19.66
N ILE A 79 0.88 4.47 -19.60
CA ILE A 79 2.05 3.58 -19.71
C ILE A 79 2.02 2.54 -18.58
N GLY A 80 1.74 2.97 -17.35
CA GLY A 80 1.64 2.06 -16.23
C GLY A 80 0.51 1.05 -16.37
N MET A 81 -0.69 1.50 -16.75
CA MET A 81 -1.83 0.60 -16.91
C MET A 81 -1.60 -0.42 -18.03
N ILE A 82 -1.20 0.04 -19.22
CA ILE A 82 -0.97 -0.85 -20.37
C ILE A 82 0.21 -1.79 -20.10
N GLY A 83 1.31 -1.28 -19.54
CA GLY A 83 2.46 -2.11 -19.16
C GLY A 83 2.10 -3.17 -18.11
N SER A 84 1.35 -2.79 -17.07
CA SER A 84 0.85 -3.72 -16.06
C SER A 84 -0.08 -4.78 -16.64
N ALA A 85 -0.96 -4.42 -17.57
CA ALA A 85 -1.83 -5.36 -18.26
C ALA A 85 -1.02 -6.39 -19.06
N LEU A 86 0.00 -5.96 -19.81
CA LEU A 86 0.87 -6.86 -20.56
C LEU A 86 1.63 -7.81 -19.64
N CYS A 87 2.20 -7.30 -18.54
CA CYS A 87 2.86 -8.15 -17.54
C CYS A 87 1.91 -9.13 -16.87
N CYS A 88 0.67 -8.72 -16.60
CA CYS A 88 -0.35 -9.57 -16.00
C CYS A 88 -0.77 -10.69 -16.97
N ALA A 89 -0.97 -10.38 -18.25
CA ALA A 89 -1.23 -11.37 -19.29
C ALA A 89 -0.04 -12.34 -19.46
N ALA A 90 1.20 -11.83 -19.45
CA ALA A 90 2.40 -12.65 -19.50
C ALA A 90 2.51 -13.61 -18.28
N PHE A 91 2.15 -13.14 -17.08
CA PHE A 91 2.10 -13.96 -15.88
C PHE A 91 1.07 -15.09 -16.03
N GLY A 92 -0.16 -14.78 -16.45
CA GLY A 92 -1.21 -15.78 -16.64
C GLY A 92 -0.90 -16.82 -17.73
N ALA A 93 -0.12 -16.45 -18.74
CA ALA A 93 0.33 -17.35 -19.80
C ALA A 93 1.53 -18.22 -19.41
N SER A 94 2.26 -17.85 -18.36
CA SER A 94 3.51 -18.50 -17.97
C SER A 94 3.28 -19.74 -17.11
N THR A 95 4.23 -20.68 -17.20
CA THR A 95 4.30 -21.88 -16.33
C THR A 95 5.64 -22.00 -15.60
N ALA A 96 6.67 -21.28 -16.03
CA ALA A 96 8.01 -21.33 -15.44
C ALA A 96 8.16 -20.31 -14.29
N ALA A 97 8.73 -20.74 -13.17
CA ALA A 97 8.94 -19.90 -11.98
C ALA A 97 9.67 -18.59 -12.29
N TRP A 98 10.77 -18.65 -13.05
CA TRP A 98 11.54 -17.46 -13.40
C TRP A 98 10.74 -16.47 -14.25
N ALA A 99 9.86 -16.97 -15.13
CA ALA A 99 9.03 -16.13 -16.00
C ALA A 99 7.93 -15.43 -15.19
N LEU A 100 7.34 -16.12 -14.20
CA LEU A 100 6.39 -15.53 -13.25
C LEU A 100 7.06 -14.41 -12.42
N VAL A 101 8.27 -14.65 -11.91
CA VAL A 101 9.06 -13.65 -11.17
C VAL A 101 9.37 -12.45 -12.05
N ALA A 102 9.87 -12.68 -13.27
CA ALA A 102 10.22 -11.60 -14.20
C ALA A 102 9.00 -10.76 -14.60
N ALA A 103 7.88 -11.41 -14.93
CA ALA A 103 6.64 -10.72 -15.29
C ALA A 103 6.17 -9.81 -14.15
N PHE A 104 6.19 -10.29 -12.90
CA PHE A 104 5.75 -9.49 -11.75
C PHE A 104 6.77 -8.44 -11.30
N ALA A 105 8.07 -8.69 -11.49
CA ALA A 105 9.10 -7.66 -11.28
C ALA A 105 8.87 -6.47 -12.22
N VAL A 106 8.69 -6.73 -13.52
CA VAL A 106 8.41 -5.67 -14.51
C VAL A 106 7.05 -5.02 -14.24
N ASN A 107 6.03 -5.80 -13.82
CA ASN A 107 4.76 -5.25 -13.39
C ASN A 107 4.92 -4.24 -12.24
N GLY A 108 5.82 -4.49 -11.28
CA GLY A 108 6.13 -3.58 -10.18
C GLY A 108 6.55 -2.18 -10.67
N LEU A 109 7.41 -2.11 -11.69
CA LEU A 109 7.82 -0.84 -12.31
C LEU A 109 6.62 -0.08 -12.88
N PHE A 110 5.76 -0.74 -13.66
CA PHE A 110 4.59 -0.12 -14.26
C PHE A 110 3.52 0.27 -13.22
N GLN A 111 3.33 -0.55 -12.19
CA GLN A 111 2.41 -0.30 -11.09
C GLN A 111 2.78 0.93 -10.26
N SER A 112 4.07 1.25 -10.16
CA SER A 112 4.56 2.38 -9.37
C SER A 112 4.13 3.77 -9.90
N THR A 113 3.72 3.82 -11.16
CA THR A 113 3.46 5.05 -11.92
C THR A 113 2.14 5.73 -11.55
N GLY A 114 1.14 4.96 -11.15
CA GLY A 114 -0.24 5.43 -11.03
C GLY A 114 -0.44 6.48 -9.95
N TRP A 115 0.18 6.30 -8.77
CA TRP A 115 -0.03 7.21 -7.64
C TRP A 115 0.63 8.57 -7.84
N PRO A 116 1.94 8.67 -8.17
CA PRO A 116 2.58 9.97 -8.38
C PRO A 116 1.90 10.76 -9.51
N ALA A 117 1.53 10.08 -10.60
CA ALA A 117 0.87 10.71 -11.73
C ALA A 117 -0.57 11.17 -11.40
N GLY A 118 -1.35 10.32 -10.73
CA GLY A 118 -2.72 10.63 -10.32
C GLY A 118 -2.79 11.78 -9.33
N THR A 119 -1.93 11.78 -8.31
CA THR A 119 -1.87 12.87 -7.32
C THR A 119 -1.44 14.21 -7.93
N GLN A 120 -0.57 14.20 -8.95
CA GLN A 120 -0.22 15.41 -9.69
C GLN A 120 -1.41 15.97 -10.49
N VAL A 121 -2.14 15.11 -11.22
CA VAL A 121 -3.34 15.54 -11.97
C VAL A 121 -4.38 16.11 -11.01
N MET A 122 -4.61 15.45 -9.88
CA MET A 122 -5.51 15.94 -8.84
C MET A 122 -5.06 17.29 -8.26
N ALA A 123 -3.76 17.48 -8.02
CA ALA A 123 -3.22 18.74 -7.55
C ALA A 123 -3.38 19.89 -8.57
N ALA A 124 -3.37 19.58 -9.88
CA ALA A 124 -3.57 20.57 -10.94
C ALA A 124 -5.02 21.02 -11.09
N TRP A 125 -5.99 20.14 -10.87
CA TRP A 125 -7.42 20.47 -10.98
C TRP A 125 -8.02 21.05 -9.69
N TYR A 126 -7.52 20.65 -8.53
CA TYR A 126 -8.04 21.08 -7.23
C TYR A 126 -7.07 22.04 -6.53
N GLY A 127 -7.53 23.28 -6.32
CA GLY A 127 -6.79 24.33 -5.64
C GLY A 127 -6.59 24.04 -4.14
N ARG A 128 -5.68 24.79 -3.50
CA ARG A 128 -5.26 24.57 -2.09
C ARG A 128 -6.42 24.44 -1.10
N ARG A 129 -7.50 25.21 -1.28
CA ARG A 129 -8.66 25.22 -0.36
C ARG A 129 -9.45 23.91 -0.37
N ASP A 130 -9.66 23.32 -1.55
CA ASP A 130 -10.59 22.19 -1.72
C ASP A 130 -9.85 20.85 -1.97
N ARG A 131 -8.52 20.90 -2.14
CA ARG A 131 -7.66 19.74 -2.45
C ARG A 131 -7.67 18.65 -1.37
N GLY A 132 -7.75 19.01 -0.09
CA GLY A 132 -7.74 18.03 1.01
C GLY A 132 -8.92 17.06 0.92
N THR A 133 -10.13 17.60 0.82
CA THR A 133 -11.37 16.81 0.67
C THR A 133 -11.36 16.01 -0.64
N ALA A 134 -10.94 16.64 -1.74
CA ALA A 134 -10.83 15.95 -3.04
C ALA A 134 -9.83 14.78 -2.98
N MET A 135 -8.66 14.98 -2.39
CA MET A 135 -7.65 13.92 -2.23
C MET A 135 -8.11 12.82 -1.26
N GLY A 136 -8.81 13.17 -0.18
CA GLY A 136 -9.36 12.20 0.76
C GLY A 136 -10.40 11.29 0.11
N LEU A 137 -11.35 11.88 -0.64
CA LEU A 137 -12.31 11.11 -1.45
C LEU A 137 -11.59 10.32 -2.54
N TRP A 138 -10.58 10.91 -3.18
CA TRP A 138 -9.83 10.24 -4.23
C TRP A 138 -9.11 9.01 -3.71
N ALA A 139 -8.45 9.12 -2.56
CA ALA A 139 -7.70 8.03 -1.93
C ALA A 139 -8.57 6.81 -1.61
N THR A 140 -9.90 6.92 -1.52
CA THR A 140 -10.76 5.73 -1.35
C THR A 140 -10.60 4.69 -2.47
N CYS A 141 -10.11 5.09 -3.65
CA CYS A 141 -9.88 4.21 -4.79
C CYS A 141 -8.99 3.01 -4.47
N TYR A 142 -7.99 3.15 -3.59
CA TYR A 142 -7.07 2.06 -3.32
C TYR A 142 -7.70 0.96 -2.45
N GLN A 143 -8.60 1.34 -1.53
CA GLN A 143 -9.33 0.40 -0.67
C GLN A 143 -10.41 -0.31 -1.48
N VAL A 144 -11.21 0.45 -2.23
CA VAL A 144 -12.27 -0.10 -3.09
C VAL A 144 -11.66 -0.97 -4.18
N GLY A 145 -10.57 -0.52 -4.80
CA GLY A 145 -9.83 -1.27 -5.81
C GLY A 145 -9.24 -2.57 -5.25
N GLY A 146 -8.64 -2.53 -4.05
CA GLY A 146 -8.12 -3.73 -3.38
C GLY A 146 -9.19 -4.78 -3.10
N PHE A 147 -10.33 -4.34 -2.55
CA PHE A 147 -11.49 -5.18 -2.26
C PHE A 147 -12.04 -5.81 -3.54
N ALA A 148 -12.35 -4.97 -4.54
CA ALA A 148 -12.92 -5.41 -5.80
C ALA A 148 -11.97 -6.34 -6.56
N ALA A 149 -10.66 -6.06 -6.53
CA ALA A 149 -9.65 -6.90 -7.17
C ALA A 149 -9.56 -8.28 -6.54
N THR A 150 -9.55 -8.37 -5.21
CA THR A 150 -9.47 -9.65 -4.50
C THR A 150 -10.74 -10.46 -4.73
N ALA A 151 -11.92 -9.82 -4.63
CA ALA A 151 -13.20 -10.47 -4.86
C ALA A 151 -13.35 -10.97 -6.31
N LEU A 152 -13.03 -10.12 -7.30
CA LEU A 152 -13.09 -10.48 -8.71
C LEU A 152 -12.08 -11.58 -9.06
N ALA A 153 -10.83 -11.47 -8.60
CA ALA A 153 -9.81 -12.49 -8.82
C ALA A 153 -10.24 -13.86 -8.26
N THR A 154 -10.85 -13.86 -7.06
CA THR A 154 -11.37 -15.07 -6.43
C THR A 154 -12.54 -15.67 -7.22
N ALA A 155 -13.50 -14.85 -7.66
CA ALA A 155 -14.64 -15.31 -8.45
C ALA A 155 -14.23 -15.90 -9.81
N LEU A 156 -13.28 -15.24 -10.48
CA LEU A 156 -12.70 -15.69 -11.74
C LEU A 156 -11.94 -17.01 -11.56
N LEU A 157 -11.07 -17.09 -10.54
CA LEU A 157 -10.35 -18.32 -10.20
C LEU A 157 -11.31 -19.49 -9.95
N ALA A 158 -12.38 -19.25 -9.19
CA ALA A 158 -13.35 -20.29 -8.84
C ALA A 158 -14.12 -20.82 -10.06
N SER A 159 -14.45 -19.96 -11.02
CA SER A 159 -15.34 -20.28 -12.14
C SER A 159 -14.60 -20.70 -13.41
N PHE A 160 -13.42 -20.12 -13.66
CA PHE A 160 -12.70 -20.24 -14.94
C PHE A 160 -11.21 -20.59 -14.76
N GLY A 161 -10.79 -20.96 -13.54
CA GLY A 161 -9.40 -21.29 -13.21
C GLY A 161 -8.53 -20.07 -12.97
N TRP A 162 -7.40 -20.27 -12.28
CA TRP A 162 -6.57 -19.16 -11.76
C TRP A 162 -6.01 -18.22 -12.83
N ARG A 163 -5.78 -18.70 -14.06
CA ARG A 163 -5.29 -17.87 -15.17
C ARG A 163 -6.25 -16.75 -15.54
N SER A 164 -7.56 -16.97 -15.39
CA SER A 164 -8.58 -15.97 -15.68
C SER A 164 -8.47 -14.74 -14.76
N ALA A 165 -7.98 -14.92 -13.52
CA ALA A 165 -7.70 -13.86 -12.56
C ALA A 165 -6.54 -12.93 -12.99
N PHE A 166 -5.89 -13.21 -14.12
CA PHE A 166 -4.86 -12.36 -14.72
C PHE A 166 -5.31 -11.82 -16.08
N PHE A 167 -5.86 -12.67 -16.96
CA PHE A 167 -6.28 -12.24 -18.30
C PHE A 167 -7.45 -11.26 -18.29
N VAL A 168 -8.48 -11.49 -17.49
CA VAL A 168 -9.66 -10.60 -17.45
C VAL A 168 -9.30 -9.21 -16.88
N PRO A 169 -8.59 -9.12 -15.72
CA PRO A 169 -7.98 -7.87 -15.27
C PRO A 169 -7.10 -7.17 -16.30
N ALA A 170 -6.24 -7.92 -17.00
CA ALA A 170 -5.34 -7.34 -18.01
C ALA A 170 -6.12 -6.63 -19.12
N VAL A 171 -7.19 -7.26 -19.65
CA VAL A 171 -8.03 -6.63 -20.68
C VAL A 171 -8.68 -5.35 -20.16
N TRP A 172 -9.29 -5.39 -18.97
CA TRP A 172 -9.92 -4.21 -18.38
C TRP A 172 -8.91 -3.06 -18.17
N VAL A 173 -7.76 -3.37 -17.57
CA VAL A 173 -6.74 -2.37 -17.26
C VAL A 173 -6.13 -1.79 -18.56
N ALA A 174 -5.94 -2.58 -19.61
CA ALA A 174 -5.50 -2.09 -20.90
C ALA A 174 -6.52 -1.13 -21.54
N ILE A 175 -7.80 -1.51 -21.54
CA ILE A 175 -8.90 -0.66 -22.05
C ILE A 175 -8.94 0.65 -21.29
N TRP A 176 -8.91 0.61 -19.95
CA TRP A 176 -8.97 1.84 -19.16
C TRP A 176 -7.70 2.68 -19.29
N GLY A 177 -6.54 2.06 -19.50
CA GLY A 177 -5.29 2.76 -19.83
C GLY A 177 -5.41 3.55 -21.15
N LEU A 178 -6.04 2.97 -22.17
CA LEU A 178 -6.36 3.66 -23.43
C LEU A 178 -7.38 4.79 -23.22
N VAL A 179 -8.43 4.56 -22.42
CA VAL A 179 -9.42 5.60 -22.08
C VAL A 179 -8.73 6.77 -21.40
N VAL A 180 -7.86 6.54 -20.42
CA VAL A 180 -7.09 7.61 -19.76
C VAL A 180 -6.21 8.34 -20.77
N LEU A 181 -5.49 7.61 -21.64
CA LEU A 181 -4.62 8.22 -22.63
C LEU A 181 -5.37 9.19 -23.57
N LEU A 182 -6.60 8.83 -23.95
CA LEU A 182 -7.41 9.57 -24.92
C LEU A 182 -8.28 10.66 -24.26
N ALA A 183 -8.80 10.42 -23.06
CA ALA A 183 -9.85 11.24 -22.46
C ALA A 183 -9.42 12.07 -21.24
N LEU A 184 -8.27 11.77 -20.62
CA LEU A 184 -7.81 12.54 -19.46
C LEU A 184 -7.26 13.90 -19.92
N GLU A 185 -7.72 14.96 -19.28
CA GLU A 185 -7.12 16.29 -19.36
C GLU A 185 -6.30 16.53 -18.09
N GLU A 186 -5.01 16.86 -18.24
CA GLU A 186 -4.11 16.94 -17.07
C GLU A 186 -4.30 18.22 -16.25
N ARG A 187 -4.70 19.31 -16.90
CA ARG A 187 -4.84 20.63 -16.29
C ARG A 187 -6.03 21.36 -16.88
N PRO A 188 -6.66 22.29 -16.13
CA PRO A 188 -7.66 23.16 -16.70
C PRO A 188 -7.06 24.02 -17.82
N PRO A 189 -7.81 24.35 -18.89
CA PRO A 189 -7.31 25.16 -20.01
C PRO A 189 -6.72 26.52 -19.59
N SER A 190 -7.19 27.07 -18.47
CA SER A 190 -6.72 28.34 -17.90
C SER A 190 -5.35 28.27 -17.21
N ALA A 191 -4.82 27.09 -16.93
CA ALA A 191 -3.55 26.89 -16.21
C ALA A 191 -2.40 26.41 -17.12
N ALA A 192 -2.59 26.45 -18.45
CA ALA A 192 -1.59 26.02 -19.42
C ALA A 192 -0.34 26.93 -19.47
N SER A 193 -0.40 28.13 -18.88
CA SER A 193 0.62 29.17 -18.95
C SER A 193 1.51 29.31 -17.69
N GLU A 194 1.25 28.59 -16.60
CA GLU A 194 2.10 28.65 -15.41
C GLU A 194 3.21 27.57 -15.46
N PRO A 195 4.50 27.96 -15.45
CA PRO A 195 5.59 27.01 -15.38
C PRO A 195 5.53 26.26 -14.04
N ALA A 196 5.67 24.93 -14.11
CA ALA A 196 5.82 24.11 -12.92
C ALA A 196 7.16 24.45 -12.26
N VAL A 197 7.13 25.13 -11.12
CA VAL A 197 8.33 25.42 -10.34
C VAL A 197 8.88 24.11 -9.78
N ALA A 198 10.00 23.65 -10.33
CA ALA A 198 10.77 22.53 -9.81
C ALA A 198 12.02 23.10 -9.11
N ASP A 199 12.00 23.12 -7.78
CA ASP A 199 13.12 23.64 -6.98
C ASP A 199 13.99 22.48 -6.48
N GLY A 200 14.76 21.87 -7.39
CA GLY A 200 15.49 20.62 -7.15
C GLY A 200 16.71 20.72 -6.22
N ASP A 201 17.30 21.92 -6.06
CA ASP A 201 18.42 22.15 -5.14
C ASP A 201 17.93 22.35 -3.69
N HIS A 202 16.73 22.92 -3.51
CA HIS A 202 16.12 23.00 -2.19
C HIS A 202 15.81 21.60 -1.62
N ASP A 203 15.38 20.67 -2.48
CA ASP A 203 14.98 19.32 -2.09
C ASP A 203 16.13 18.46 -1.54
N ARG A 204 17.35 18.57 -2.09
CA ARG A 204 18.51 17.77 -1.63
C ARG A 204 19.03 18.20 -0.27
N ALA A 205 19.10 19.51 -0.03
CA ALA A 205 19.49 20.06 1.26
C ALA A 205 18.46 19.67 2.35
N THR A 206 17.17 19.74 2.03
CA THR A 206 16.07 19.35 2.90
C THR A 206 16.08 17.84 3.21
N LEU A 207 16.35 16.98 2.22
CA LEU A 207 16.47 15.54 2.44
C LEU A 207 17.59 15.21 3.43
N ARG A 208 18.75 15.88 3.32
CA ARG A 208 19.87 15.68 4.26
C ARG A 208 19.45 16.04 5.68
N VAL A 209 18.78 17.18 5.87
CA VAL A 209 18.29 17.64 7.19
C VAL A 209 17.31 16.64 7.79
N VAL A 210 16.36 16.15 6.99
CA VAL A 210 15.37 15.15 7.42
C VAL A 210 16.04 13.84 7.82
N LEU A 211 16.99 13.34 7.02
CA LEU A 211 17.71 12.09 7.32
C LEU A 211 18.68 12.22 8.50
N SER A 212 19.10 13.44 8.86
CA SER A 212 19.87 13.68 10.08
C SER A 212 19.02 13.62 11.36
N ASN A 213 17.68 13.65 11.27
CA ASN A 213 16.79 13.55 12.43
C ASN A 213 16.67 12.08 12.90
N PRO A 214 17.17 11.72 14.10
CA PRO A 214 17.11 10.33 14.59
C PRO A 214 15.68 9.79 14.72
N LYS A 215 14.69 10.69 14.94
CA LYS A 215 13.28 10.29 15.06
C LYS A 215 12.71 9.75 13.75
N VAL A 216 13.21 10.21 12.60
CA VAL A 216 12.83 9.67 11.27
C VAL A 216 13.22 8.20 11.16
N TRP A 217 14.41 7.84 11.66
CA TRP A 217 14.87 6.45 11.67
C TRP A 217 14.07 5.58 12.63
N VAL A 218 13.73 6.07 13.82
CA VAL A 218 12.93 5.32 14.80
C VAL A 218 11.51 5.07 14.27
N VAL A 219 10.85 6.11 13.75
CA VAL A 219 9.50 5.99 13.18
C VAL A 219 9.52 5.17 11.88
N GLY A 220 10.55 5.35 11.04
CA GLY A 220 10.78 4.54 9.84
C GLY A 220 11.00 3.06 10.16
N PHE A 221 11.76 2.74 11.19
CA PHE A 221 11.95 1.36 11.67
C PHE A 221 10.63 0.76 12.17
N ALA A 222 9.87 1.49 12.98
CA ALA A 222 8.54 1.03 13.39
C ALA A 222 7.61 0.77 12.20
N HIS A 223 7.67 1.64 11.20
CA HIS A 223 6.91 1.47 9.96
C HIS A 223 7.37 0.25 9.16
N CYS A 224 8.68 -0.03 9.14
CA CYS A 224 9.25 -1.23 8.53
C CYS A 224 8.69 -2.49 9.19
N CYS A 225 8.72 -2.58 10.52
CA CYS A 225 8.11 -3.68 11.27
C CYS A 225 6.62 -3.84 10.95
N LEU A 226 5.87 -2.73 10.93
CA LEU A 226 4.45 -2.74 10.59
C LEU A 226 4.18 -3.21 9.16
N LYS A 227 5.00 -2.77 8.18
CA LYS A 227 4.86 -3.17 6.78
C LYS A 227 5.22 -4.63 6.53
N ILE A 228 6.14 -5.22 7.31
CA ILE A 228 6.38 -6.68 7.28
C ILE A 228 5.09 -7.42 7.60
N VAL A 229 4.44 -7.07 8.73
CA VAL A 229 3.18 -7.71 9.15
C VAL A 229 2.08 -7.44 8.12
N LEU A 230 1.96 -6.21 7.63
CA LEU A 230 0.96 -5.79 6.65
C LEU A 230 1.03 -6.61 5.37
N TYR A 231 2.19 -6.62 4.71
CA TYR A 231 2.35 -7.33 3.45
C TYR A 231 2.41 -8.85 3.63
N GLY A 232 2.91 -9.32 4.79
CA GLY A 232 2.82 -10.72 5.19
C GLY A 232 1.38 -11.21 5.19
N LEU A 233 0.49 -10.50 5.89
CA LEU A 233 -0.94 -10.83 5.90
C LEU A 233 -1.57 -10.64 4.51
N ILE A 234 -1.36 -9.50 3.84
CA ILE A 234 -2.02 -9.24 2.55
C ILE A 234 -1.63 -10.28 1.47
N PHE A 235 -0.37 -10.72 1.42
CA PHE A 235 0.10 -11.62 0.36
C PHE A 235 0.05 -13.10 0.71
N TRP A 236 0.01 -13.47 2.00
CA TRP A 236 0.05 -14.88 2.42
C TRP A 236 -1.22 -15.36 3.11
N LEU A 237 -2.14 -14.47 3.49
CA LEU A 237 -3.36 -14.88 4.21
C LEU A 237 -4.24 -15.87 3.41
N PRO A 238 -4.53 -15.70 2.10
CA PRO A 238 -5.27 -16.72 1.34
C PRO A 238 -4.52 -18.05 1.30
N TYR A 239 -3.20 -18.01 1.17
CA TYR A 239 -2.36 -19.20 1.13
C TYR A 239 -2.35 -19.95 2.48
N TYR A 240 -2.27 -19.21 3.59
CA TYR A 240 -2.39 -19.75 4.94
C TYR A 240 -3.77 -20.40 5.17
N LEU A 241 -4.85 -19.72 4.81
CA LEU A 241 -6.22 -20.24 4.97
C LEU A 241 -6.42 -21.55 4.20
N HIS A 242 -5.81 -21.66 3.03
CA HIS A 242 -5.85 -22.88 2.24
C HIS A 242 -4.98 -23.99 2.82
N THR A 243 -3.71 -23.71 3.10
CA THR A 243 -2.70 -24.74 3.44
C THR A 243 -2.70 -25.16 4.90
N ALA A 244 -3.03 -24.26 5.82
CA ALA A 244 -2.99 -24.51 7.26
C ALA A 244 -4.38 -24.75 7.84
N VAL A 245 -5.35 -23.90 7.48
CA VAL A 245 -6.72 -24.01 8.03
C VAL A 245 -7.56 -25.04 7.26
N GLY A 246 -7.26 -25.22 5.96
CA GLY A 246 -7.87 -26.25 5.11
C GLY A 246 -9.13 -25.81 4.38
N TYR A 247 -9.32 -24.50 4.18
CA TYR A 247 -10.39 -24.00 3.29
C TYR A 247 -10.05 -24.28 1.82
N ASP A 248 -11.05 -24.39 0.96
CA ASP A 248 -10.81 -24.38 -0.48
C ASP A 248 -10.25 -23.02 -0.92
N VAL A 249 -9.67 -22.97 -2.13
CA VAL A 249 -8.98 -21.77 -2.64
C VAL A 249 -9.93 -20.57 -2.78
N ALA A 250 -11.19 -20.79 -3.16
CA ALA A 250 -12.15 -19.70 -3.35
C ALA A 250 -12.58 -19.14 -1.98
N THR A 251 -12.95 -19.99 -1.03
CA THR A 251 -13.30 -19.55 0.33
C THR A 251 -12.13 -18.84 1.01
N SER A 252 -10.90 -19.31 0.82
CA SER A 252 -9.69 -18.65 1.32
C SER A 252 -9.51 -17.24 0.75
N GLY A 253 -9.76 -17.07 -0.55
CA GLY A 253 -9.76 -15.77 -1.21
C GLY A 253 -10.80 -14.82 -0.63
N TYR A 254 -12.06 -15.25 -0.49
CA TYR A 254 -13.14 -14.42 0.05
C TYR A 254 -12.94 -14.07 1.53
N LEU A 255 -12.49 -15.02 2.36
CA LEU A 255 -12.20 -14.75 3.77
C LEU A 255 -11.09 -13.71 3.96
N SER A 256 -10.08 -13.72 3.08
CA SER A 256 -8.98 -12.75 3.15
C SER A 256 -9.44 -11.29 2.94
N VAL A 257 -10.56 -11.08 2.24
CA VAL A 257 -11.16 -9.75 2.02
C VAL A 257 -11.58 -9.11 3.35
N SER A 258 -11.91 -9.91 4.37
CA SER A 258 -12.26 -9.43 5.71
C SER A 258 -11.15 -8.56 6.33
N LEU A 259 -9.89 -8.81 5.97
CA LEU A 259 -8.73 -8.04 6.44
C LEU A 259 -8.85 -6.58 5.96
N GLU A 260 -9.23 -6.39 4.72
CA GLU A 260 -9.38 -5.06 4.13
C GLU A 260 -10.59 -4.34 4.72
N VAL A 261 -11.73 -5.03 4.87
CA VAL A 261 -12.95 -4.48 5.50
C VAL A 261 -12.66 -3.95 6.90
N GLY A 262 -11.99 -4.77 7.72
CA GLY A 262 -11.53 -4.34 9.04
C GLY A 262 -10.58 -3.15 8.96
N GLY A 263 -9.66 -3.15 7.99
CA GLY A 263 -8.70 -2.08 7.77
C GLY A 263 -9.28 -0.73 7.39
N ILE A 264 -10.37 -0.70 6.61
CA ILE A 264 -11.12 0.53 6.31
C ILE A 264 -11.61 1.17 7.63
N LEU A 265 -12.27 0.37 8.47
CA LEU A 265 -12.79 0.82 9.76
C LEU A 265 -11.66 1.25 10.70
N GLY A 266 -10.57 0.50 10.73
CA GLY A 266 -9.38 0.78 11.53
C GLY A 266 -8.76 2.15 11.21
N THR A 267 -8.64 2.46 9.92
CA THR A 267 -8.12 3.75 9.43
C THR A 267 -8.99 4.93 9.88
N ILE A 268 -10.31 4.79 9.76
CA ILE A 268 -11.24 5.86 10.15
C ILE A 268 -11.18 6.09 11.67
N VAL A 269 -11.26 5.00 12.45
CA VAL A 269 -11.24 5.09 13.91
C VAL A 269 -9.91 5.59 14.44
N SER A 270 -8.78 5.15 13.86
CA SER A 270 -7.45 5.61 14.29
C SER A 270 -7.27 7.12 14.07
N GLY A 271 -7.78 7.66 12.96
CA GLY A 271 -7.83 9.09 12.69
C GLY A 271 -8.62 9.86 13.76
N VAL A 272 -9.85 9.42 14.05
CA VAL A 272 -10.71 10.05 15.08
C VAL A 272 -10.08 9.97 16.47
N LEU A 273 -9.50 8.83 16.85
CA LEU A 273 -8.82 8.64 18.13
C LEU A 273 -7.59 9.54 18.24
N SER A 274 -6.81 9.65 17.17
CA SER A 274 -5.64 10.53 17.09
C SER A 274 -6.02 12.00 17.29
N ASP A 275 -7.09 12.45 16.63
CA ASP A 275 -7.56 13.84 16.73
C ASP A 275 -8.12 14.14 18.12
N ARG A 276 -8.94 13.23 18.68
CA ARG A 276 -9.46 13.35 20.06
C ARG A 276 -8.36 13.31 21.12
N ALA A 277 -7.28 12.57 20.87
CA ALA A 277 -6.09 12.55 21.73
C ALA A 277 -5.24 13.84 21.62
N GLY A 278 -5.71 14.85 20.90
CA GLY A 278 -5.10 16.17 20.81
C GLY A 278 -4.10 16.34 19.66
N GLY A 279 -4.11 15.44 18.65
CA GLY A 279 -3.30 15.54 17.43
C GLY A 279 -1.78 15.40 17.62
N ARG A 280 -1.24 15.65 18.82
CA ARG A 280 0.18 15.51 19.21
C ARG A 280 0.55 14.09 19.63
N HIS A 281 -0.45 13.21 19.74
CA HIS A 281 -0.29 11.85 20.26
C HIS A 281 -0.44 10.76 19.20
N ARG A 282 -0.28 11.10 17.90
CA ARG A 282 -0.48 10.18 16.77
C ARG A 282 0.38 8.92 16.88
N SER A 283 1.66 9.09 17.22
CA SER A 283 2.58 7.97 17.46
C SER A 283 2.19 7.12 18.68
N GLY A 284 1.58 7.73 19.71
CA GLY A 284 1.07 7.02 20.88
C GLY A 284 -0.15 6.16 20.55
N VAL A 285 -1.12 6.71 19.80
CA VAL A 285 -2.29 5.96 19.31
C VAL A 285 -1.85 4.81 18.41
N ALA A 286 -0.95 5.08 17.44
CA ALA A 286 -0.40 4.05 16.58
C ALA A 286 0.33 2.96 17.37
N ALA A 287 1.12 3.32 18.38
CA ALA A 287 1.80 2.34 19.23
C ALA A 287 0.83 1.45 20.01
N ILE A 288 -0.23 2.01 20.61
CA ILE A 288 -1.25 1.24 21.33
C ILE A 288 -1.94 0.27 20.37
N MET A 289 -2.34 0.72 19.18
CA MET A 289 -2.95 -0.15 18.17
C MET A 289 -2.00 -1.26 17.73
N MET A 290 -0.71 -0.97 17.54
CA MET A 290 0.31 -1.98 17.22
C MET A 290 0.55 -2.99 18.36
N LEU A 291 0.48 -2.58 19.63
CA LEU A 291 0.54 -3.51 20.76
C LEU A 291 -0.67 -4.45 20.76
N LEU A 292 -1.88 -3.88 20.59
CA LEU A 292 -3.11 -4.66 20.49
C LEU A 292 -3.09 -5.61 19.29
N LEU A 293 -2.55 -5.16 18.14
CA LEU A 293 -2.32 -6.01 16.96
C LEU A 293 -1.45 -7.21 17.33
N GLY A 294 -0.37 -7.00 18.07
CA GLY A 294 0.48 -8.08 18.56
C GLY A 294 -0.33 -9.14 19.31
N PHE A 295 -1.10 -8.74 20.33
CA PHE A 295 -1.90 -9.70 21.09
C PHE A 295 -2.98 -10.38 20.23
N ALA A 296 -3.59 -9.64 19.30
CA ALA A 296 -4.55 -10.19 18.35
C ALA A 296 -3.92 -11.22 17.40
N LEU A 297 -2.67 -11.04 16.98
CA LEU A 297 -1.92 -12.01 16.16
C LEU A 297 -1.66 -13.31 16.93
N VAL A 298 -1.24 -13.21 18.20
CA VAL A 298 -1.09 -14.39 19.07
C VAL A 298 -2.43 -15.09 19.23
N GLY A 299 -3.49 -14.34 19.53
CA GLY A 299 -4.85 -14.88 19.65
C GLY A 299 -5.30 -15.60 18.38
N TYR A 300 -5.07 -15.01 17.20
CA TYR A 300 -5.41 -15.60 15.91
C TYR A 300 -4.61 -16.88 15.63
N GLY A 301 -3.31 -16.91 15.97
CA GLY A 301 -2.47 -18.10 15.83
C GLY A 301 -2.90 -19.29 16.70
N LEU A 302 -3.80 -19.06 17.68
CA LEU A 302 -4.40 -20.06 18.55
C LEU A 302 -5.85 -20.41 18.18
N VAL A 303 -6.42 -19.78 17.15
CA VAL A 303 -7.80 -20.08 16.72
C VAL A 303 -7.83 -21.43 15.99
N ASP A 304 -8.45 -22.42 16.62
CA ASP A 304 -8.69 -23.76 16.03
C ASP A 304 -10.08 -23.89 15.36
N SER A 305 -10.80 -22.79 15.21
CA SER A 305 -12.15 -22.81 14.64
C SER A 305 -12.12 -22.78 13.11
N ARG A 306 -12.82 -23.73 12.47
CA ARG A 306 -13.15 -23.70 11.04
C ARG A 306 -14.46 -22.98 10.70
N SER A 307 -15.01 -22.22 11.65
CA SER A 307 -16.15 -21.36 11.36
C SER A 307 -15.71 -20.17 10.52
N ALA A 308 -16.25 -20.06 9.30
CA ALA A 308 -15.96 -18.95 8.40
C ALA A 308 -16.26 -17.58 9.03
N VAL A 309 -17.30 -17.50 9.85
CA VAL A 309 -17.67 -16.27 10.58
C VAL A 309 -16.61 -15.92 11.62
N VAL A 310 -16.15 -16.89 12.41
CA VAL A 310 -15.10 -16.66 13.42
C VAL A 310 -13.81 -16.20 12.74
N GLN A 311 -13.42 -16.87 11.67
CA GLN A 311 -12.23 -16.49 10.88
C GLN A 311 -12.35 -15.08 10.31
N ALA A 312 -13.48 -14.76 9.66
CA ALA A 312 -13.73 -13.43 9.11
C ALA A 312 -13.67 -12.33 10.18
N LEU A 313 -14.27 -12.55 11.36
CA LEU A 313 -14.26 -11.59 12.46
C LEU A 313 -12.85 -11.38 13.03
N CYS A 314 -12.08 -12.45 13.25
CA CYS A 314 -10.71 -12.34 13.72
C CYS A 314 -9.82 -11.63 12.71
N ILE A 315 -9.90 -12.01 11.42
CA ILE A 315 -9.15 -11.38 10.34
C ILE A 315 -9.52 -9.90 10.19
N ALA A 316 -10.80 -9.54 10.30
CA ALA A 316 -11.23 -8.15 10.31
C ALA A 316 -10.68 -7.38 11.53
N GLY A 317 -10.64 -8.01 12.71
CA GLY A 317 -9.98 -7.45 13.89
C GLY A 317 -8.48 -7.18 13.66
N LEU A 318 -7.76 -8.11 13.03
CA LEU A 318 -6.37 -7.91 12.62
C LEU A 318 -6.26 -6.72 11.66
N GLY A 319 -7.11 -6.66 10.64
CA GLY A 319 -7.16 -5.58 9.67
C GLY A 319 -7.35 -4.21 10.33
N PHE A 320 -8.31 -4.13 11.25
CA PHE A 320 -8.61 -2.92 12.02
C PHE A 320 -7.39 -2.41 12.79
N LEU A 321 -6.69 -3.31 13.48
CA LEU A 321 -5.51 -2.98 14.29
C LEU A 321 -4.24 -2.76 13.45
N LEU A 322 -4.27 -3.13 12.17
CA LEU A 322 -3.12 -3.09 11.26
C LEU A 322 -3.13 -1.83 10.38
N PHE A 323 -4.24 -1.53 9.71
CA PHE A 323 -4.33 -0.38 8.80
C PHE A 323 -4.46 0.96 9.56
N GLY A 324 -5.05 0.94 10.75
CA GLY A 324 -5.13 2.13 11.61
C GLY A 324 -3.77 2.77 11.92
N PRO A 325 -2.80 2.05 12.50
CA PRO A 325 -1.46 2.57 12.72
C PRO A 325 -0.68 2.78 11.41
N GLU A 326 -0.94 2.02 10.35
CA GLU A 326 -0.32 2.24 9.04
C GLU A 326 -0.63 3.65 8.54
N SER A 327 -1.90 4.04 8.56
CA SER A 327 -2.33 5.34 8.05
C SER A 327 -1.73 6.49 8.85
N LEU A 328 -1.67 6.34 10.18
CA LEU A 328 -1.07 7.33 11.07
C LEU A 328 0.44 7.45 10.86
N VAL A 329 1.17 6.33 10.75
CA VAL A 329 2.63 6.32 10.62
C VAL A 329 3.07 6.73 9.22
N ALA A 330 2.38 6.25 8.17
CA ALA A 330 2.67 6.59 6.78
C ALA A 330 2.33 8.04 6.44
N GLY A 331 1.36 8.63 7.15
CA GLY A 331 0.91 10.00 6.94
C GLY A 331 1.26 10.91 8.10
N ALA A 332 0.28 11.14 8.96
CA ALA A 332 0.25 12.26 9.88
C ALA A 332 1.43 12.30 10.88
N ALA A 333 1.84 11.16 11.44
CA ALA A 333 2.98 11.09 12.35
C ALA A 333 4.32 11.33 11.64
N ALA A 334 4.47 10.94 10.37
CA ALA A 334 5.65 11.26 9.59
C ALA A 334 5.69 12.73 9.16
N GLN A 335 4.53 13.35 8.91
CA GLN A 335 4.44 14.79 8.64
C GLN A 335 4.90 15.62 9.84
N ASP A 336 4.50 15.21 11.05
CA ASP A 336 4.87 15.92 12.28
C ASP A 336 6.38 15.98 12.53
N LEU A 337 7.16 15.04 11.97
CA LEU A 337 8.62 15.03 12.06
C LEU A 337 9.31 16.13 11.25
N GLY A 338 8.69 16.54 10.13
CA GLY A 338 9.24 17.54 9.22
C GLY A 338 8.72 18.96 9.44
N GLY A 339 7.70 19.12 10.30
CA GLY A 339 7.03 20.40 10.49
C GLY A 339 6.42 20.96 9.21
N ALA A 340 6.04 22.25 9.21
CA ALA A 340 5.33 22.86 8.09
C ALA A 340 6.15 22.93 6.78
N ARG A 341 7.48 22.93 6.89
CA ARG A 341 8.39 23.09 5.74
C ARG A 341 8.79 21.76 5.10
N ASP A 342 9.06 20.73 5.91
CA ASP A 342 9.72 19.51 5.44
C ASP A 342 8.83 18.25 5.61
N ALA A 343 7.53 18.44 5.83
CA ALA A 343 6.56 17.35 6.03
C ALA A 343 6.55 16.31 4.89
N SER A 344 6.59 16.76 3.63
CA SER A 344 6.58 15.87 2.46
C SER A 344 7.83 14.99 2.40
N MET A 345 9.00 15.58 2.66
CA MET A 345 10.28 14.86 2.70
C MET A 345 10.34 13.86 3.86
N SER A 346 9.81 14.23 5.03
CA SER A 346 9.74 13.33 6.19
C SER A 346 8.81 12.15 5.94
N VAL A 347 7.64 12.38 5.35
CA VAL A 347 6.74 11.32 4.86
C VAL A 347 7.47 10.42 3.87
N GLY A 348 8.17 10.99 2.90
CA GLY A 348 8.95 10.23 1.91
C GLY A 348 10.01 9.34 2.55
N ALA A 349 10.80 9.88 3.47
CA ALA A 349 11.86 9.15 4.17
C ALA A 349 11.31 8.00 5.03
N VAL A 350 10.29 8.26 5.85
CA VAL A 350 9.64 7.24 6.69
C VAL A 350 9.00 6.15 5.83
N ASN A 351 8.33 6.52 4.75
CA ASN A 351 7.74 5.54 3.82
C ASN A 351 8.81 4.71 3.10
N GLY A 352 9.91 5.33 2.70
CA GLY A 352 11.06 4.67 2.06
C GLY A 352 11.68 3.61 2.97
N ILE A 353 11.97 3.97 4.23
CA ILE A 353 12.47 3.01 5.24
C ILE A 353 11.44 1.90 5.46
N GLY A 354 10.15 2.26 5.60
CA GLY A 354 9.08 1.29 5.78
C GLY A 354 8.96 0.28 4.63
N SER A 355 9.18 0.71 3.38
CA SER A 355 9.09 -0.16 2.20
C SER A 355 10.11 -1.31 2.19
N LEU A 356 11.23 -1.18 2.91
CA LEU A 356 12.16 -2.29 3.15
C LEU A 356 11.46 -3.48 3.83
N GLY A 357 10.52 -3.19 4.75
CA GLY A 357 9.74 -4.21 5.41
C GLY A 357 8.87 -5.00 4.44
N GLY A 358 8.24 -4.30 3.50
CA GLY A 358 7.52 -4.94 2.40
C GLY A 358 8.44 -5.84 1.57
N ILE A 359 9.63 -5.38 1.21
CA ILE A 359 10.57 -6.15 0.38
C ILE A 359 10.99 -7.47 1.04
N VAL A 360 11.24 -7.45 2.36
CA VAL A 360 11.75 -8.60 3.13
C VAL A 360 10.65 -9.57 3.58
N GLN A 361 9.39 -9.12 3.67
CA GLN A 361 8.29 -9.90 4.26
C GLN A 361 8.15 -11.31 3.68
N GLY A 362 8.35 -11.51 2.37
CA GLY A 362 8.05 -12.78 1.71
C GLY A 362 8.97 -13.88 2.19
N TRP A 363 10.28 -13.59 2.20
CA TRP A 363 11.31 -14.51 2.70
C TRP A 363 11.22 -14.69 4.22
N LEU A 364 10.92 -13.63 4.96
CA LEU A 364 10.75 -13.73 6.41
C LEU A 364 9.54 -14.59 6.79
N THR A 365 8.41 -14.41 6.10
CA THR A 365 7.19 -15.22 6.32
C THR A 365 7.47 -16.69 6.03
N LEU A 366 8.15 -16.99 4.92
CA LEU A 366 8.53 -18.35 4.57
C LEU A 366 9.50 -18.95 5.60
N GLY A 367 10.55 -18.21 5.97
CA GLY A 367 11.54 -18.68 6.94
C GLY A 367 10.97 -18.92 8.35
N LEU A 368 10.06 -18.06 8.82
CA LEU A 368 9.34 -18.26 10.07
C LEU A 368 8.46 -19.52 10.02
N ARG A 369 7.76 -19.72 8.90
CA ARG A 369 6.93 -20.89 8.69
C ARG A 369 7.75 -22.18 8.63
N ASP A 370 8.88 -22.18 7.94
CA ASP A 370 9.70 -23.38 7.78
C ASP A 370 10.35 -23.79 9.10
N ALA A 371 10.73 -22.82 9.93
CA ALA A 371 11.33 -23.08 11.24
C ALA A 371 10.31 -23.43 12.33
N PHE A 372 9.14 -22.80 12.32
CA PHE A 372 8.21 -22.80 13.47
C PHE A 372 6.74 -23.04 13.10
N GLY A 373 6.44 -23.38 11.85
CA GLY A 373 5.09 -23.51 11.33
C GLY A 373 4.33 -22.18 11.23
N TRP A 374 3.07 -22.26 10.81
CA TRP A 374 2.24 -21.06 10.63
C TRP A 374 1.94 -20.32 11.95
N THR A 375 1.82 -21.03 13.07
CA THR A 375 1.74 -20.39 14.39
C THR A 375 2.97 -19.55 14.69
N GLY A 376 4.16 -20.03 14.31
CA GLY A 376 5.42 -19.30 14.41
C GLY A 376 5.46 -18.01 13.58
N VAL A 377 4.79 -17.97 12.43
CA VAL A 377 4.62 -16.73 11.64
C VAL A 377 3.88 -15.67 12.43
N PHE A 378 2.75 -16.01 13.05
CA PHE A 378 1.98 -15.06 13.86
C PHE A 378 2.75 -14.59 15.09
N TYR A 379 3.55 -15.46 15.72
CA TYR A 379 4.42 -15.08 16.83
C TYR A 379 5.58 -14.18 16.39
N GLY A 380 6.18 -14.44 15.23
CA GLY A 380 7.16 -13.54 14.63
C GLY A 380 6.56 -12.16 14.32
N PHE A 381 5.33 -12.14 13.80
CA PHE A 381 4.59 -10.88 13.57
C PHE A 381 4.22 -10.17 14.88
N PHE A 382 3.92 -10.91 15.96
CA PHE A 382 3.75 -10.34 17.29
C PHE A 382 5.02 -9.61 17.76
N VAL A 383 6.19 -10.25 17.64
CA VAL A 383 7.47 -9.64 18.02
C VAL A 383 7.72 -8.35 17.21
N LEU A 384 7.42 -8.36 15.91
CA LEU A 384 7.54 -7.18 15.05
C LEU A 384 6.55 -6.07 15.44
N ALA A 385 5.30 -6.42 15.71
CA ALA A 385 4.28 -5.45 16.12
C ALA A 385 4.65 -4.78 17.46
N VAL A 386 5.09 -5.57 18.45
CA VAL A 386 5.54 -5.07 19.75
C VAL A 386 6.81 -4.23 19.63
N THR A 387 7.82 -4.68 18.88
CA THR A 387 9.07 -3.92 18.69
C THR A 387 8.82 -2.59 17.98
N GLY A 388 7.98 -2.58 16.94
CA GLY A 388 7.56 -1.35 16.27
C GLY A 388 6.76 -0.41 17.20
N ALA A 389 5.86 -0.96 18.03
CA ALA A 389 5.13 -0.18 19.01
C ALA A 389 6.04 0.45 20.07
N LEU A 390 7.00 -0.31 20.59
CA LEU A 390 7.99 0.19 21.55
C LEU A 390 8.83 1.31 20.93
N ALA A 391 9.26 1.16 19.67
CA ALA A 391 9.96 2.21 18.94
C ALA A 391 9.11 3.50 18.82
N LEU A 392 7.82 3.38 18.50
CA LEU A 392 6.90 4.52 18.47
C LEU A 392 6.70 5.16 19.85
N LEU A 393 6.63 4.38 20.93
CA LEU A 393 6.53 4.90 22.30
C LEU A 393 7.79 5.67 22.72
N VAL A 394 8.98 5.20 22.31
CA VAL A 394 10.24 5.91 22.54
C VAL A 394 10.25 7.24 21.78
N ALA A 395 9.87 7.23 20.50
CA ALA A 395 9.73 8.45 19.70
C ALA A 395 8.73 9.43 20.35
N TRP A 396 7.60 8.91 20.84
CA TRP A 396 6.54 9.69 21.48
C TRP A 396 6.98 10.34 22.80
N LYS A 397 7.69 9.63 23.69
CA LYS A 397 8.22 10.22 24.94
C LYS A 397 9.18 11.37 24.65
N GLY A 398 10.00 11.25 23.59
CA GLY A 398 10.89 12.31 23.12
C GLY A 398 10.20 13.51 22.44
N TRP A 399 8.87 13.49 22.27
CA TRP A 399 8.07 14.61 21.74
C TRP A 399 7.40 15.45 22.83
N ARG A 400 7.48 15.01 24.10
CA ARG A 400 6.94 15.73 25.26
C ARG A 400 7.90 16.79 25.82
N GLY A 401 9.11 16.93 25.27
CA GLY A 401 9.98 18.06 25.59
C GLY A 401 9.33 19.38 25.15
N PRO A 402 9.47 20.49 25.91
CA PRO A 402 8.96 21.78 25.49
C PRO A 402 9.50 22.07 24.09
N LEU A 403 8.60 22.35 23.14
CA LEU A 403 8.98 22.92 21.85
C LEU A 403 9.86 24.12 22.19
N ALA A 404 11.14 24.05 21.87
CA ALA A 404 11.99 25.22 21.89
C ALA A 404 11.25 26.25 21.05
N ARG A 405 10.75 27.30 21.73
CA ARG A 405 10.11 28.43 21.08
C ARG A 405 11.15 28.93 20.09
N SER A 406 11.00 28.63 18.82
CA SER A 406 11.73 29.34 17.79
C SER A 406 11.30 30.79 17.98
N SER A 407 12.22 31.60 18.49
CA SER A 407 12.11 33.03 18.62
C SER A 407 11.72 33.60 17.26
N VAL A 408 10.43 33.82 17.07
CA VAL A 408 9.94 34.84 16.16
C VAL A 408 10.38 36.15 16.79
N SER A 409 11.52 36.67 16.36
CA SER A 409 11.87 38.07 16.60
C SER A 409 10.92 38.91 15.75
N PRO A 410 10.09 39.79 16.35
CA PRO A 410 9.41 40.80 15.59
C PRO A 410 10.42 41.90 15.27
N SER A 411 10.78 42.04 14.01
CA SER A 411 11.29 43.30 13.44
C SER A 411 10.99 43.34 11.95
#